data_AF-A0A2E2NDE6-F1
#
_entry.id   AF-A0A2E2NDE6-F1
#
_cell.length_a   1.000
_cell.length_b   1.000
_cell.length_c   1.000
_cell.angle_alpha   90.00
_cell.angle_beta   90.00
_cell.angle_gamma   90.00
#
_symmetry.space_group_name_H-M   'P 1'
#
loop_
_entity.id
_entity.type
_entity.pdbx_description
1 polymer ?
#
loop_
_entity_poly.entity_id
_entity_poly.type
_entity_poly.pdbx_seq_one_letter_code
_entity_poly.pdbx_strand_id
1 'polypeptide(L)'
;MNRTLATLPAVLAAALTLTLGACEQQATTNETPPTRETDPSRQPEEARPMTAPTAQIADRIKANDWSVLDDPSAVTPDHAPAIATVLETGDDQTRELAVLALEKAGGAEAKATLYKSLDDEADMVRAAA
;
A
#
# COMPACT_ATOMS: atom_id res chain seq x y z
N MET A 1 -4.19 14.88 -51.05
CA MET A 1 -5.61 15.21 -50.80
C MET A 1 -5.69 15.92 -49.47
N ASN A 2 -6.12 17.18 -49.46
CA ASN A 2 -6.07 18.04 -48.28
C ASN A 2 -7.36 17.89 -47.45
N ARG A 3 -7.25 17.96 -46.13
CA ARG A 3 -8.34 18.41 -45.26
C ARG A 3 -7.81 19.40 -44.23
N THR A 4 -8.17 20.66 -44.43
CA THR A 4 -7.84 21.82 -43.57
C THR A 4 -9.14 22.52 -43.22
N LEU A 5 -9.57 22.45 -41.95
CA LEU A 5 -10.62 23.27 -41.30
C LEU A 5 -10.47 23.07 -39.77
N ALA A 6 -10.74 24.01 -38.86
CA ALA A 6 -10.76 25.48 -38.92
C ALA A 6 -10.76 26.09 -37.48
N THR A 7 -9.71 26.81 -37.11
CA THR A 7 -9.70 28.21 -36.59
C THR A 7 -10.88 28.78 -35.74
N LEU A 8 -10.58 29.11 -34.46
CA LEU A 8 -11.09 30.25 -33.61
C LEU A 8 -12.54 30.25 -33.04
N PRO A 9 -12.93 31.14 -32.08
CA PRO A 9 -12.21 31.75 -30.92
C PRO A 9 -13.02 31.78 -29.59
N ALA A 10 -12.50 32.46 -28.55
CA ALA A 10 -13.07 32.59 -27.19
C ALA A 10 -14.18 33.65 -27.00
N VAL A 11 -15.18 33.34 -26.14
CA VAL A 11 -16.29 34.18 -25.59
C VAL A 11 -16.83 33.50 -24.30
N LEU A 12 -17.32 34.12 -23.21
CA LEU A 12 -17.04 35.40 -22.50
C LEU A 12 -17.61 35.31 -21.04
N ALA A 13 -17.48 36.38 -20.24
CA ALA A 13 -17.86 36.60 -18.83
C ALA A 13 -19.32 36.34 -18.35
N ALA A 14 -19.44 36.03 -17.04
CA ALA A 14 -20.42 36.58 -16.06
C ALA A 14 -19.93 36.22 -14.64
N ALA A 15 -19.56 37.11 -13.71
CA ALA A 15 -20.20 38.32 -13.15
C ALA A 15 -21.24 38.02 -12.03
N LEU A 16 -20.97 38.62 -10.86
CA LEU A 16 -21.67 38.51 -9.57
C LEU A 16 -23.20 38.66 -9.61
N THR A 17 -23.87 38.01 -8.65
CA THR A 17 -24.86 38.67 -7.80
C THR A 17 -24.76 38.20 -6.34
N LEU A 18 -24.65 39.15 -5.41
CA LEU A 18 -24.81 38.92 -3.97
C LEU A 18 -26.30 38.78 -3.62
N THR A 19 -26.62 38.00 -2.60
CA THR A 19 -27.86 38.18 -1.84
C THR A 19 -27.52 38.32 -0.36
N LEU A 20 -27.64 39.55 0.15
CA LEU A 20 -27.60 39.84 1.59
C LEU A 20 -28.86 39.28 2.24
N GLY A 21 -28.69 38.44 3.27
CA GLY A 21 -29.70 38.13 4.29
C GLY A 21 -29.15 38.57 5.64
N ALA A 22 -29.86 39.46 6.33
CA ALA A 22 -29.36 40.16 7.52
C ALA A 22 -29.87 39.54 8.83
N CYS A 23 -29.36 40.09 9.95
CA CYS A 23 -29.61 39.73 11.34
C CYS A 23 -29.00 38.38 11.81
N GLU A 24 -28.55 38.23 13.06
CA GLU A 24 -28.80 39.10 14.23
C GLU A 24 -27.57 39.21 15.16
N GLN A 25 -27.51 40.30 15.93
CA GLN A 25 -26.49 40.49 16.98
C GLN A 25 -26.60 39.41 18.07
N GLN A 26 -25.46 39.02 18.66
CA GLN A 26 -25.25 39.22 20.09
C GLN A 26 -23.77 39.14 20.47
N ALA A 27 -23.35 40.09 21.30
CA ALA A 27 -22.02 40.10 21.91
C ALA A 27 -22.12 39.54 23.33
N THR A 28 -21.24 38.60 23.68
CA THR A 28 -20.79 38.42 25.06
C THR A 28 -19.30 38.09 25.09
N THR A 29 -18.65 38.61 26.13
CA THR A 29 -17.26 38.35 26.50
C THR A 29 -17.11 37.00 27.19
N ASN A 30 -16.14 36.19 26.80
CA ASN A 30 -15.03 35.80 27.68
C ASN A 30 -14.04 34.88 26.97
N GLU A 31 -12.76 35.01 27.34
CA GLU A 31 -11.77 34.00 27.02
C GLU A 31 -11.98 32.77 27.90
N THR A 32 -11.82 31.58 27.33
CA THR A 32 -11.45 30.37 28.07
C THR A 32 -10.67 29.49 27.09
N PRO A 33 -9.36 29.23 27.33
CA PRO A 33 -8.61 28.27 26.53
C PRO A 33 -9.30 26.91 26.64
N PRO A 34 -9.43 26.12 25.56
CA PRO A 34 -9.95 24.76 25.69
C PRO A 34 -8.98 23.95 26.56
N THR A 35 -9.38 23.74 27.81
CA THR A 35 -8.81 22.73 28.69
C THR A 35 -8.74 21.42 27.90
N ARG A 36 -7.56 20.80 27.86
CA ARG A 36 -7.42 19.46 27.28
C ARG A 36 -8.24 18.49 28.12
N GLU A 37 -9.49 18.26 27.74
CA GLU A 37 -10.25 17.12 28.21
C GLU A 37 -9.46 15.87 27.84
N THR A 38 -8.85 15.29 28.86
CA THR A 38 -8.05 14.08 28.73
C THR A 38 -9.05 12.94 28.72
N ASP A 39 -9.52 12.59 27.52
CA ASP A 39 -10.48 11.51 27.31
C ASP A 39 -9.97 10.22 27.99
N PRO A 40 -10.65 9.73 29.04
CA PRO A 40 -10.26 8.51 29.74
C PRO A 40 -10.55 7.25 28.88
N SER A 41 -11.25 7.41 27.75
CA SER A 41 -11.47 6.36 26.75
C SER A 41 -10.28 6.17 25.81
N ARG A 42 -9.23 6.99 25.94
CA ARG A 42 -7.94 6.75 25.30
C ARG A 42 -7.25 5.57 26.00
N GLN A 43 -7.75 4.36 25.70
CA GLN A 43 -7.00 3.12 25.92
C GLN A 43 -5.58 3.38 25.43
N PRO A 44 -4.54 2.97 26.20
CA PRO A 44 -3.18 3.03 25.70
C PRO A 44 -3.16 2.41 24.31
N GLU A 45 -2.48 3.06 23.38
CA GLU A 45 -2.16 2.44 22.10
C GLU A 45 -1.15 1.33 22.42
N GLU A 46 -1.66 0.19 22.86
CA GLU A 46 -0.90 -1.04 23.09
C GLU A 46 -0.08 -1.25 21.83
N ALA A 47 1.24 -1.25 22.01
CA ALA A 47 2.20 -1.39 20.94
C ALA A 47 1.84 -2.66 20.17
N ARG A 48 1.13 -2.49 19.04
CA ARG A 48 0.61 -3.61 18.27
C ARG A 48 1.79 -4.50 17.92
N PRO A 49 1.75 -5.82 18.21
CA PRO A 49 2.88 -6.67 17.94
C PRO A 49 3.20 -6.60 16.45
N MET A 50 4.35 -5.99 16.14
CA MET A 50 4.84 -5.68 14.79
C MET A 50 5.24 -6.95 14.00
N THR A 51 4.90 -8.12 14.53
CA THR A 51 5.12 -9.47 14.01
C THR A 51 3.91 -10.08 13.29
N ALA A 52 2.73 -9.45 13.39
CA ALA A 52 1.54 -9.90 12.65
C ALA A 52 1.65 -9.85 11.10
N PRO A 53 2.34 -8.88 10.46
CA PRO A 53 2.42 -8.80 9.00
C PRO A 53 3.16 -9.97 8.35
N THR A 54 4.25 -10.42 8.98
CA THR A 54 5.18 -11.41 8.41
C THR A 54 4.59 -12.82 8.29
N ALA A 55 3.67 -13.23 9.16
CA ALA A 55 2.95 -14.50 9.00
C ALA A 55 1.87 -14.40 7.91
N GLN A 56 1.15 -13.27 7.89
CA GLN A 56 0.04 -13.02 6.96
C GLN A 56 0.50 -13.05 5.49
N ILE A 57 1.69 -12.53 5.18
CA ILE A 57 2.20 -12.54 3.80
C ILE A 57 2.51 -13.97 3.31
N ALA A 58 3.07 -14.81 4.17
CA ALA A 58 3.34 -16.21 3.84
C ALA A 58 2.04 -17.01 3.64
N ASP A 59 1.00 -16.74 4.43
CA ASP A 59 -0.30 -17.40 4.27
C ASP A 59 -1.03 -16.94 3.00
N ARG A 60 -0.88 -15.68 2.58
CA ARG A 60 -1.35 -15.18 1.27
C ARG A 60 -0.66 -15.90 0.11
N ILE A 61 0.67 -16.07 0.18
CA ILE A 61 1.44 -16.76 -0.86
C ILE A 61 1.05 -18.25 -0.93
N LYS A 62 0.88 -18.94 0.21
CA LYS A 62 0.35 -20.32 0.26
C LYS A 62 -1.06 -20.44 -0.34
N ALA A 63 -1.88 -19.41 -0.17
CA ALA A 63 -3.21 -19.32 -0.78
C ALA A 63 -3.17 -18.96 -2.28
N ASN A 64 -1.97 -18.82 -2.88
CA ASN A 64 -1.74 -18.38 -4.26
C ASN A 64 -2.39 -17.02 -4.56
N ASP A 65 -2.36 -16.10 -3.59
CA ASP A 65 -2.84 -14.73 -3.76
C ASP A 65 -1.82 -13.87 -4.51
N TRP A 66 -1.84 -13.96 -5.84
CA TRP A 66 -0.98 -13.20 -6.76
C TRP A 66 -1.10 -11.67 -6.60
N SER A 67 -2.18 -11.15 -6.01
CA SER A 67 -2.33 -9.70 -5.75
C SER A 67 -1.30 -9.15 -4.76
N VAL A 68 -0.56 -10.04 -4.06
CA VAL A 68 0.59 -9.70 -3.23
C VAL A 68 1.71 -8.99 -4.02
N LEU A 69 1.80 -9.21 -5.34
CA LEU A 69 2.80 -8.58 -6.21
C LEU A 69 2.36 -7.23 -6.78
N ASP A 70 1.06 -6.92 -6.77
CA ASP A 70 0.50 -5.67 -7.30
C ASP A 70 0.73 -4.48 -6.36
N ASP A 71 0.86 -4.73 -5.06
CA ASP A 71 1.16 -3.73 -4.04
C ASP A 71 2.66 -3.77 -3.66
N PRO A 72 3.48 -2.80 -4.11
CA PRO A 72 4.91 -2.75 -3.80
C PRO A 72 5.21 -2.46 -2.32
N SER A 73 4.20 -2.14 -1.51
CA SER A 73 4.34 -1.96 -0.05
C SER A 73 3.93 -3.20 0.76
N ALA A 74 3.27 -4.20 0.14
CA ALA A 74 2.86 -5.42 0.81
C ALA A 74 4.03 -6.36 1.15
N VAL A 75 5.14 -6.27 0.41
CA VAL A 75 6.33 -7.13 0.62
C VAL A 75 7.56 -6.31 0.93
N THR A 76 8.13 -6.51 2.12
CA THR A 76 9.31 -5.81 2.65
C THR A 76 10.43 -6.80 2.96
N PRO A 77 11.69 -6.36 3.17
CA PRO A 77 12.80 -7.26 3.53
C PRO A 77 12.52 -8.14 4.76
N ASP A 78 11.78 -7.61 5.74
CA ASP A 78 11.41 -8.31 6.99
C ASP A 78 10.49 -9.53 6.76
N HIS A 79 9.95 -9.67 5.56
CA HIS A 79 9.13 -10.82 5.15
C HIS A 79 9.97 -11.98 4.59
N ALA A 80 11.24 -11.76 4.22
CA ALA A 80 12.06 -12.75 3.54
C ALA A 80 12.18 -14.12 4.25
N PRO A 81 12.34 -14.23 5.59
CA PRO A 81 12.41 -15.54 6.27
C PRO A 81 11.12 -16.36 6.14
N ALA A 82 9.97 -15.69 6.23
CA ALA A 82 8.68 -16.35 6.15
C ALA A 82 8.34 -16.78 4.72
N ILE A 83 8.71 -15.96 3.72
CA ILE A 83 8.55 -16.32 2.30
C ILE A 83 9.50 -17.46 1.91
N ALA A 84 10.74 -17.47 2.41
CA ALA A 84 11.68 -18.58 2.22
C ALA A 84 11.14 -19.92 2.76
N THR A 85 10.42 -19.90 3.89
CA THR A 85 9.75 -21.10 4.42
C THR A 85 8.68 -21.63 3.46
N VAL A 86 7.98 -20.75 2.73
CA VAL A 86 6.99 -21.14 1.70
C VAL A 86 7.69 -21.71 0.47
N LEU A 87 8.83 -21.15 0.07
CA LEU A 87 9.66 -21.68 -1.02
C LEU A 87 10.17 -23.11 -0.76
N GLU A 88 10.41 -23.49 0.49
CA GLU A 88 10.85 -24.84 0.89
C GLU A 88 9.70 -25.88 0.96
N THR A 89 8.44 -25.45 1.05
CA THR A 89 7.31 -26.32 1.41
C THR A 89 6.09 -26.26 0.48
N GLY A 90 6.01 -25.29 -0.42
CA GLY A 90 4.92 -25.13 -1.39
C GLY A 90 4.97 -26.11 -2.57
N ASP A 91 3.95 -26.06 -3.42
CA ASP A 91 4.00 -26.60 -4.79
C ASP A 91 4.68 -25.61 -5.75
N ASP A 92 5.00 -26.06 -6.97
CA ASP A 92 5.78 -25.26 -7.93
C ASP A 92 5.20 -23.85 -8.20
N GLN A 93 3.87 -23.71 -8.21
CA GLN A 93 3.19 -22.42 -8.40
C GLN A 93 3.30 -21.52 -7.16
N THR A 94 3.09 -22.10 -5.97
CA THR A 94 3.27 -21.40 -4.69
C THR A 94 4.72 -20.94 -4.51
N ARG A 95 5.67 -21.75 -5.00
CA ARG A 95 7.11 -21.50 -4.95
C ARG A 95 7.55 -20.44 -5.96
N GLU A 96 7.01 -20.45 -7.17
CA GLU A 96 7.18 -19.37 -8.16
C GLU A 96 6.72 -18.02 -7.57
N LEU A 97 5.52 -17.98 -6.99
CA LEU A 97 5.00 -16.77 -6.32
C LEU A 97 5.88 -16.35 -5.13
N ALA A 98 6.43 -17.29 -4.36
CA ALA A 98 7.37 -17.00 -3.28
C ALA A 98 8.69 -16.39 -3.79
N VAL A 99 9.24 -16.86 -4.92
CA VAL A 99 10.42 -16.27 -5.58
C VAL A 99 10.13 -14.84 -6.01
N LEU A 100 9.03 -14.60 -6.72
CA LEU A 100 8.64 -13.25 -7.15
C LEU A 100 8.40 -12.31 -5.97
N ALA A 101 7.84 -12.80 -4.87
CA ALA A 101 7.70 -12.03 -3.64
C ALA A 101 9.05 -11.71 -2.99
N LEU A 102 10.03 -12.64 -3.00
CA LEU A 102 11.40 -12.39 -2.54
C LEU A 102 12.13 -11.34 -3.40
N GLU A 103 11.90 -11.31 -4.71
CA GLU A 103 12.39 -10.26 -5.61
C GLU A 103 11.89 -8.87 -5.17
N LYS A 104 10.58 -8.75 -4.86
CA LYS A 104 9.98 -7.51 -4.32
C LYS A 104 10.48 -7.17 -2.91
N ALA A 105 10.61 -8.16 -2.03
CA ALA A 105 11.11 -7.98 -0.67
C ALA A 105 12.50 -7.35 -0.66
N GLY A 106 13.41 -7.86 -1.51
CA GLY A 106 14.79 -7.42 -1.56
C GLY A 106 15.55 -7.62 -0.24
N GLY A 107 16.59 -6.81 -0.04
CA GLY A 107 17.53 -7.02 1.08
C GLY A 107 18.54 -8.15 0.81
N ALA A 108 19.40 -8.42 1.81
CA ALA A 108 20.49 -9.39 1.66
C ALA A 108 20.00 -10.85 1.76
N GLU A 109 19.05 -11.11 2.67
CA GLU A 109 18.50 -12.46 2.88
C GLU A 109 17.68 -12.93 1.70
N ALA A 110 16.77 -12.11 1.16
CA ALA A 110 15.99 -12.50 -0.01
C ALA A 110 16.90 -12.80 -1.21
N LYS A 111 17.94 -11.99 -1.45
CA LYS A 111 18.95 -12.28 -2.49
C LYS A 111 19.67 -13.61 -2.27
N ALA A 112 20.05 -13.92 -1.03
CA ALA A 112 20.68 -15.20 -0.70
C ALA A 112 19.73 -16.40 -0.95
N THR A 113 18.41 -16.20 -0.78
CA THR A 113 17.40 -17.21 -1.13
C THR A 113 17.18 -17.32 -2.64
N LEU A 114 17.04 -16.20 -3.35
CA LEU A 114 16.92 -16.17 -4.82
C LEU A 114 18.09 -16.88 -5.51
N TYR A 115 19.33 -16.65 -5.06
CA TYR A 115 20.51 -17.35 -5.60
C TYR A 115 20.48 -18.88 -5.39
N LYS A 116 19.72 -19.39 -4.41
CA LYS A 116 19.46 -20.84 -4.28
C LYS A 116 18.37 -21.30 -5.24
N SER A 117 17.31 -20.50 -5.43
CA SER A 117 16.22 -20.79 -6.36
C SER A 117 16.67 -20.95 -7.82
N LEU A 118 17.82 -20.37 -8.20
CA LEU A 118 18.44 -20.58 -9.50
C LEU A 118 18.89 -22.04 -9.77
N ASP A 119 19.05 -22.86 -8.73
CA ASP A 119 19.43 -24.28 -8.82
C ASP A 119 18.24 -25.21 -8.51
N ASP A 120 17.01 -24.68 -8.54
CA ASP A 120 15.81 -25.42 -8.18
C ASP A 120 15.45 -26.54 -9.18
N GLU A 121 14.75 -27.59 -8.73
CA GLU A 121 14.31 -28.67 -9.64
C GLU A 121 13.23 -28.19 -10.64
N ALA A 122 12.35 -27.26 -10.25
CA ALA A 122 11.24 -26.81 -11.09
C ALA A 122 11.66 -25.68 -12.06
N ASP A 123 11.49 -25.91 -13.37
CA ASP A 123 11.85 -24.97 -14.44
C ASP A 123 11.24 -23.57 -14.25
N MET A 124 9.98 -23.49 -13.82
CA MET A 124 9.27 -22.23 -13.56
C MET A 124 9.84 -21.45 -12.38
N VAL A 125 10.27 -22.14 -11.32
CA VAL A 125 10.86 -21.52 -10.13
C VAL A 125 12.26 -21.01 -10.41
N ARG A 126 13.07 -21.76 -11.18
CA ARG A 126 14.37 -21.26 -11.69
C ARG A 126 14.21 -20.06 -12.63
N ALA A 127 13.16 -20.04 -13.44
CA ALA A 127 12.91 -18.95 -14.40
C ALA A 127 12.41 -17.65 -13.76
N ALA A 128 11.86 -17.72 -12.54
CA ALA A 128 11.40 -16.57 -11.77
C ALA A 128 12.50 -15.92 -10.90
N ALA A 129 13.66 -16.57 -10.74
CA ALA A 129 14.73 -16.22 -9.79
C ALA A 129 15.86 -15.35 -10.38
#